data_AF-A0A6P5C0B4-F1
#
_entry.id   AF-A0A6P5C0B4-F1
#
_cell.length_a   1.000
_cell.length_b   1.000
_cell.length_c   1.000
_cell.angle_alpha   90.00
_cell.angle_beta   90.00
_cell.angle_gamma   90.00
#
_symmetry.space_group_name_H-M   'P 1'
#
loop_
_entity.id
_entity.type
_entity.pdbx_description
1 polymer ?
#
loop_
_entity_poly.entity_id
_entity_poly.type
_entity_poly.pdbx_seq_one_letter_code
_entity_poly.pdbx_strand_id
1 'polypeptide(L)'
;MSVRLCHVPSVAGLTDYTCVCVSVICVCGPFFLEPGFEQFKVSERLHRNWIRLYLEENNSEVVFNLGAKVRRQYLDALRTLKLSLSRRAAQYDVYSMAVGTVLVLENPPQSTSRWSELDLLSFLGTVGHVLSLGASSFIEEEHQTCSDHKAELSVLAALSLTMIFVLVQKRCSLTSKVAMAFGLLGIYCYRAAIGNVLFPWQQDNKDISKGITEARFVYVFVLGILFTGTKDLLKSQIIAADFTARTVGLWEIHSGLVLLATLLLRPHNLPVLVLSLAIQTIMAQFIWRPLRHDVAEVTVMHYWFGQAFFYFQGNSNSIATVDISAGFVGLDAYMEIPAMFLTAFATYSGPVLWASHLVNFLTSEASSGSALSHACFCYALICSIPVSVYIILVTSLRYHLFIWSVFSPKLLYEGMHLLITAAVCIFFTAMDQTNTKS
;
A
#
# COMPACT_ATOMS: atom_id res chain seq x y z
N MET A 1 6.62 -21.68 -31.25
CA MET A 1 5.40 -22.17 -30.59
C MET A 1 4.26 -21.94 -31.57
N SER A 2 3.68 -23.01 -32.12
CA SER A 2 2.69 -22.89 -33.21
C SER A 2 1.30 -22.71 -32.61
N VAL A 3 0.70 -21.53 -32.77
CA VAL A 3 -0.69 -21.26 -32.37
C VAL A 3 -1.58 -21.97 -33.37
N ARG A 4 -2.27 -23.02 -32.94
CA ARG A 4 -3.24 -23.75 -33.76
C ARG A 4 -4.64 -23.41 -33.27
N LEU A 5 -5.42 -22.72 -34.11
CA LEU A 5 -6.86 -22.61 -33.92
C LEU A 5 -7.47 -23.98 -34.22
N CYS A 6 -7.95 -24.68 -33.20
CA CYS A 6 -8.71 -25.91 -33.39
C CYS A 6 -10.21 -25.60 -33.32
N HIS A 7 -10.91 -25.79 -34.43
CA HIS A 7 -12.37 -25.86 -34.46
C HIS A 7 -12.78 -27.28 -34.05
N VAL A 8 -13.53 -27.41 -32.96
CA VAL A 8 -14.16 -28.68 -32.57
C VAL A 8 -15.62 -28.61 -32.98
N PRO A 9 -16.11 -29.47 -33.90
CA PRO A 9 -17.52 -29.47 -34.26
C PRO A 9 -18.34 -30.13 -33.15
N SER A 10 -19.39 -29.45 -32.69
CA SER A 10 -20.36 -30.00 -31.73
C SER A 10 -21.34 -30.95 -32.42
N VAL A 11 -21.52 -32.13 -31.82
CA VAL A 11 -22.69 -32.98 -32.04
C VAL A 11 -23.83 -32.37 -31.22
N ALA A 12 -24.93 -32.01 -31.89
CA ALA A 12 -26.09 -31.25 -31.39
C ALA A 12 -25.88 -29.73 -31.37
N GLY A 13 -26.34 -29.08 -32.44
CA GLY A 13 -26.14 -27.67 -32.71
C GLY A 13 -26.72 -26.74 -31.64
N LEU A 14 -25.84 -26.19 -30.81
CA LEU A 14 -25.93 -24.88 -30.16
C LEU A 14 -24.53 -24.54 -29.64
N THR A 15 -24.04 -23.34 -30.00
CA THR A 15 -22.79 -22.66 -29.59
C THR A 15 -21.45 -23.11 -30.22
N ASP A 16 -20.84 -22.18 -30.97
CA ASP A 16 -19.43 -22.21 -31.38
C ASP A 16 -18.53 -21.68 -30.25
N TYR A 17 -17.47 -22.41 -29.90
CA TYR A 17 -16.47 -22.00 -28.91
C TYR A 17 -15.13 -21.66 -29.60
N THR A 18 -14.50 -20.56 -29.20
CA THR A 18 -13.08 -20.28 -29.51
C THR A 18 -12.26 -20.43 -28.24
N CYS A 19 -11.26 -21.34 -28.24
CA CYS A 19 -10.37 -21.54 -27.12
C CYS A 19 -8.92 -21.19 -27.50
N VAL A 20 -8.19 -20.57 -26.56
CA VAL A 20 -6.74 -20.35 -26.66
C VAL A 20 -6.08 -21.38 -25.77
N CYS A 21 -5.34 -22.32 -26.37
CA CYS A 21 -4.65 -23.36 -25.61
C CYS A 21 -3.14 -23.09 -25.60
N VAL A 22 -2.57 -23.07 -24.38
CA VAL A 22 -1.12 -23.04 -24.14
C VAL A 22 -0.76 -24.35 -23.44
N SER A 23 -0.09 -25.24 -24.18
CA SER A 23 0.28 -26.58 -23.75
C SER A 23 -0.90 -27.46 -23.27
N VAL A 24 -1.12 -27.62 -21.96
CA VAL A 24 -2.09 -28.58 -21.37
C VAL A 24 -3.28 -27.86 -20.72
N ILE A 25 -3.30 -26.54 -20.72
CA ILE A 25 -4.37 -25.73 -20.15
C ILE A 25 -5.13 -25.08 -21.30
N CYS A 26 -6.35 -25.55 -21.56
CA CYS A 26 -7.31 -24.84 -22.38
C CYS A 26 -8.19 -24.00 -21.47
N VAL A 27 -8.09 -22.68 -21.60
CA VAL A 27 -9.03 -21.74 -20.97
C VAL A 27 -10.15 -21.50 -21.97
N CYS A 28 -11.30 -22.12 -21.76
CA CYS A 28 -12.52 -21.81 -22.48
C CYS A 28 -13.43 -21.03 -21.51
N GLY A 29 -13.66 -19.74 -21.80
CA GLY A 29 -14.51 -18.86 -21.00
C GLY A 29 -15.65 -18.28 -21.83
N PRO A 30 -16.88 -18.17 -21.30
CA PRO A 30 -18.02 -17.63 -22.03
C PRO A 30 -17.89 -16.11 -22.08
N PHE A 31 -17.25 -15.59 -23.12
CA PHE A 31 -17.11 -14.14 -23.34
C PHE A 31 -18.43 -13.47 -23.77
N PHE A 32 -19.54 -14.22 -23.90
CA PHE A 32 -20.73 -13.77 -24.63
C PHE A 32 -22.02 -13.58 -23.83
N LEU A 33 -22.01 -13.65 -22.49
CA LEU A 33 -23.21 -13.38 -21.68
C LEU A 33 -22.89 -12.53 -20.43
N GLU A 34 -22.32 -11.34 -20.62
CA GLU A 34 -22.24 -10.36 -19.53
C GLU A 34 -23.41 -9.36 -19.59
N PRO A 35 -24.22 -9.22 -18.53
CA PRO A 35 -25.36 -8.30 -18.50
C PRO A 35 -24.95 -6.83 -18.69
N GLY A 36 -23.75 -6.44 -18.23
CA GLY A 36 -23.19 -5.11 -18.46
C GLY A 36 -22.85 -4.82 -19.92
N PHE A 37 -22.43 -5.84 -20.68
CA PHE A 37 -22.12 -5.71 -22.10
C PHE A 37 -23.39 -5.55 -22.95
N GLU A 38 -24.47 -6.25 -22.57
CA GLU A 38 -25.78 -6.06 -23.20
C GLU A 38 -26.35 -4.67 -22.90
N GLN A 39 -26.22 -4.17 -21.67
CA GLN A 39 -26.59 -2.79 -21.33
C GLN A 39 -25.75 -1.75 -22.11
N PHE A 40 -24.46 -2.01 -22.31
CA PHE A 40 -23.60 -1.17 -23.14
C PHE A 40 -24.06 -1.14 -24.61
N LYS A 41 -24.37 -2.30 -25.21
CA LYS A 41 -24.91 -2.39 -26.57
C LYS A 41 -26.25 -1.69 -26.74
N VAL A 42 -27.12 -1.75 -25.73
CA VAL A 42 -28.40 -1.01 -25.72
C VAL A 42 -28.14 0.49 -25.65
N SER A 43 -27.20 0.93 -24.81
CA SER A 43 -26.79 2.32 -24.67
C SER A 43 -26.19 2.87 -25.98
N GLU A 44 -25.38 2.07 -26.67
CA GLU A 44 -24.79 2.42 -27.97
C GLU A 44 -25.83 2.62 -29.07
N ARG A 45 -26.85 1.75 -29.11
CA ARG A 45 -27.98 1.91 -30.04
C ARG A 45 -28.77 3.19 -29.77
N LEU A 46 -29.02 3.51 -28.49
CA LEU A 46 -29.74 4.73 -28.10
C LEU A 46 -28.91 5.99 -28.37
N HIS A 47 -27.59 5.93 -28.19
CA HIS A 47 -26.66 7.01 -28.54
C HIS A 47 -26.67 7.30 -30.04
N ARG A 48 -26.61 6.26 -30.89
CA ARG A 48 -26.68 6.40 -32.34
C ARG A 48 -27.99 7.07 -32.79
N ASN A 49 -29.11 6.69 -32.18
CA ASN A 49 -30.41 7.29 -32.44
C ASN A 49 -30.46 8.76 -31.96
N TRP A 50 -29.89 9.06 -30.80
CA TRP A 50 -29.78 10.42 -30.28
C TRP A 50 -28.95 11.33 -31.19
N ILE A 51 -27.79 10.87 -31.66
CA ILE A 51 -26.94 11.61 -32.61
C ILE A 51 -27.70 11.89 -33.91
N ARG A 52 -28.39 10.88 -34.46
CA ARG A 52 -29.19 11.07 -35.68
C ARG A 52 -30.26 12.15 -35.50
N LEU A 53 -31.01 12.11 -34.41
CA LEU A 53 -32.06 13.09 -34.10
C LEU A 53 -31.50 14.49 -33.80
N TYR A 54 -30.30 14.56 -33.22
CA TYR A 54 -29.61 15.81 -32.97
C TYR A 54 -29.13 16.48 -34.27
N LEU A 55 -28.65 15.68 -35.23
CA LEU A 55 -28.19 16.15 -36.55
C LEU A 55 -29.34 16.57 -37.48
N GLU A 56 -30.57 16.08 -37.24
CA GLU A 56 -31.78 16.47 -37.97
C GLU A 56 -32.38 17.83 -37.51
N GLU A 57 -31.58 18.68 -36.82
CA GLU A 57 -31.91 20.05 -36.35
C GLU A 57 -33.20 20.18 -35.52
N ASN A 58 -33.63 19.11 -34.85
CA ASN A 58 -34.80 19.15 -33.99
C ASN A 58 -34.41 19.56 -32.56
N ASN A 59 -34.28 20.87 -32.31
CA ASN A 59 -33.93 21.50 -31.01
C ASN A 59 -35.06 21.38 -29.95
N SER A 60 -35.64 20.19 -29.82
CA SER A 60 -36.71 19.89 -28.88
C SER A 60 -36.13 19.46 -27.52
N GLU A 61 -36.80 19.84 -26.44
CA GLU A 61 -36.53 19.39 -25.07
C GLU A 61 -36.44 17.84 -24.97
N VAL A 62 -37.12 17.15 -25.89
CA VAL A 62 -37.09 15.69 -26.07
C VAL A 62 -35.68 15.16 -26.39
N VAL A 63 -34.92 15.83 -27.27
CA VAL A 63 -33.56 15.41 -27.64
C VAL A 63 -32.60 15.61 -26.44
N PHE A 64 -32.78 16.68 -25.68
CA PHE A 64 -31.98 16.92 -24.47
C PHE A 64 -32.26 15.87 -23.37
N ASN A 65 -33.53 15.57 -23.13
CA ASN A 65 -33.95 14.53 -22.18
C ASN A 65 -33.48 13.13 -22.60
N LEU A 66 -33.47 12.86 -23.91
CA LEU A 66 -32.93 11.61 -24.47
C LEU A 66 -31.41 11.52 -24.27
N GLY A 67 -30.66 12.60 -24.49
CA GLY A 67 -29.22 12.65 -24.23
C GLY A 67 -28.89 12.42 -22.75
N ALA A 68 -29.66 13.03 -21.84
CA ALA A 68 -29.53 12.78 -20.40
C ALA A 68 -29.85 11.34 -19.99
N LYS A 69 -30.75 10.66 -20.73
CA LYS A 69 -31.07 9.23 -20.55
C LYS A 69 -29.95 8.33 -21.06
N VAL A 70 -29.41 8.61 -22.25
CA VAL A 70 -28.26 7.90 -22.84
C VAL A 70 -27.04 7.97 -21.91
N ARG A 71 -26.72 9.16 -21.39
CA ARG A 71 -25.60 9.36 -20.45
C ARG A 71 -25.77 8.52 -19.18
N ARG A 72 -26.98 8.51 -18.60
CA ARG A 72 -27.27 7.69 -17.40
C ARG A 72 -27.11 6.20 -17.67
N GLN A 73 -27.63 5.70 -18.79
CA GLN A 73 -27.51 4.29 -19.14
C GLN A 73 -26.06 3.86 -19.41
N TYR A 74 -25.24 4.71 -20.03
CA TYR A 74 -23.81 4.43 -20.15
C TYR A 74 -23.11 4.35 -18.80
N LEU A 75 -23.41 5.27 -17.88
CA LEU A 75 -22.83 5.25 -16.54
C LEU A 75 -23.24 3.99 -15.77
N ASP A 76 -24.49 3.55 -15.90
CA ASP A 76 -24.98 2.33 -15.25
C ASP A 76 -24.38 1.06 -15.89
N ALA A 77 -24.25 1.02 -17.22
CA ALA A 77 -23.58 -0.07 -17.93
C ALA A 77 -22.09 -0.17 -17.52
N LEU A 78 -21.40 0.97 -17.44
CA LEU A 78 -20.00 1.03 -17.00
C LEU A 78 -19.84 0.60 -15.54
N ARG A 79 -20.75 1.00 -14.63
CA ARG A 79 -20.74 0.50 -13.24
C ARG A 79 -20.93 -1.01 -13.19
N THR A 80 -21.88 -1.53 -13.96
CA THR A 80 -22.18 -2.97 -14.00
C THR A 80 -21.00 -3.79 -14.56
N LEU A 81 -20.35 -3.29 -15.62
CA LEU A 81 -19.12 -3.87 -16.17
C LEU A 81 -17.95 -3.79 -15.20
N LYS A 82 -17.80 -2.67 -14.48
CA LYS A 82 -16.77 -2.52 -13.45
C LYS A 82 -16.97 -3.55 -12.33
N LEU A 83 -18.21 -3.73 -11.86
CA LEU A 83 -18.56 -4.69 -10.82
C LEU A 83 -18.41 -6.15 -11.27
N SER A 84 -18.70 -6.48 -12.54
CA SER A 84 -18.47 -7.83 -13.07
C SER A 84 -16.98 -8.14 -13.19
N LEU A 85 -16.19 -7.15 -13.65
CA LEU A 85 -14.75 -7.27 -13.78
C LEU A 85 -14.06 -7.42 -12.42
N SER A 86 -14.46 -6.64 -11.41
CA SER A 86 -13.92 -6.74 -10.05
C SER A 86 -14.26 -8.08 -9.40
N ARG A 87 -15.52 -8.54 -9.53
CA ARG A 87 -15.94 -9.85 -9.01
C ARG A 87 -15.17 -11.00 -9.68
N ARG A 88 -14.92 -10.91 -10.99
CA ARG A 88 -14.13 -11.91 -11.72
C ARG A 88 -12.66 -11.87 -11.35
N ALA A 89 -12.06 -10.70 -11.18
CA ALA A 89 -10.69 -10.56 -10.68
C ALA A 89 -10.55 -11.19 -9.29
N ALA A 90 -11.48 -10.90 -8.37
CA ALA A 90 -11.52 -11.51 -7.05
C ALA A 90 -11.68 -13.04 -7.10
N GLN A 91 -12.53 -13.57 -7.98
CA GLN A 91 -12.64 -15.02 -8.18
C GLN A 91 -11.35 -15.64 -8.73
N TYR A 92 -10.70 -15.00 -9.70
CA TYR A 92 -9.42 -15.48 -10.24
C TYR A 92 -8.30 -15.43 -9.20
N ASP A 93 -8.24 -14.39 -8.38
CA ASP A 93 -7.29 -14.30 -7.28
C ASP A 93 -7.55 -15.40 -6.24
N VAL A 94 -8.81 -15.64 -5.86
CA VAL A 94 -9.17 -16.73 -4.92
C VAL A 94 -8.86 -18.10 -5.50
N TYR A 95 -9.13 -18.35 -6.79
CA TYR A 95 -8.75 -19.60 -7.45
C TYR A 95 -7.24 -19.77 -7.56
N SER A 96 -6.51 -18.71 -7.91
CA SER A 96 -5.05 -18.76 -7.97
C SER A 96 -4.42 -18.96 -6.58
N MET A 97 -5.05 -18.41 -5.54
CA MET A 97 -4.68 -18.64 -4.13
C MET A 97 -4.98 -20.07 -3.70
N ALA A 98 -6.17 -20.62 -4.02
CA ALA A 98 -6.53 -22.00 -3.69
C ALA A 98 -5.62 -23.01 -4.40
N VAL A 99 -5.35 -22.80 -5.69
CA VAL A 99 -4.39 -23.61 -6.46
C VAL A 99 -2.98 -23.48 -5.89
N GLY A 100 -2.54 -22.27 -5.53
CA GLY A 100 -1.25 -22.06 -4.85
C GLY A 100 -1.16 -22.78 -3.50
N THR A 101 -2.25 -22.79 -2.73
CA THR A 101 -2.32 -23.48 -1.43
C THR A 101 -2.31 -25.00 -1.61
N VAL A 102 -3.03 -25.53 -2.60
CA VAL A 102 -3.01 -26.97 -2.94
C VAL A 102 -1.63 -27.38 -3.43
N LEU A 103 -0.98 -26.60 -4.29
CA LEU A 103 0.36 -26.91 -4.81
C LEU A 103 1.44 -26.93 -3.69
N VAL A 104 1.26 -26.10 -2.66
CA VAL A 104 2.09 -26.08 -1.44
C VAL A 104 1.77 -27.26 -0.52
N LEU A 105 0.50 -27.63 -0.37
CA LEU A 105 0.07 -28.79 0.43
C LEU A 105 0.41 -30.13 -0.23
N GLU A 106 0.52 -30.18 -1.56
CA GLU A 106 0.82 -31.39 -2.33
C GLU A 106 2.33 -31.73 -2.39
N ASN A 107 3.20 -30.81 -1.92
CA ASN A 107 4.63 -31.07 -1.69
C ASN A 107 5.01 -30.94 -0.20
N PRO A 108 4.54 -31.84 0.69
CA PRO A 108 5.04 -31.86 2.06
C PRO A 108 6.52 -32.29 2.06
N PRO A 109 7.43 -31.54 2.70
CA PRO A 109 8.78 -32.03 2.96
C PRO A 109 8.70 -33.30 3.83
N GLN A 110 9.54 -34.29 3.52
CA GLN A 110 9.53 -35.61 4.15
C GLN A 110 9.55 -35.52 5.69
N SER A 111 8.67 -36.31 6.31
CA SER A 111 8.42 -36.27 7.76
C SER A 111 9.64 -36.71 8.56
N THR A 112 10.16 -35.83 9.42
CA THR A 112 10.81 -36.24 10.66
C THR A 112 10.20 -35.46 11.83
N SER A 113 10.03 -36.16 12.94
CA SER A 113 9.12 -35.86 14.06
C SER A 113 9.54 -34.66 14.95
N ARG A 114 9.63 -33.46 14.39
CA ARG A 114 9.53 -32.17 15.10
C ARG A 114 9.42 -31.09 14.04
N TRP A 115 8.30 -30.36 14.01
CA TRP A 115 8.23 -29.13 13.23
C TRP A 115 9.38 -28.23 13.69
N SER A 116 10.28 -27.87 12.78
CA SER A 116 11.25 -26.83 13.08
C SER A 116 10.50 -25.50 13.18
N GLU A 117 10.92 -24.59 14.05
CA GLU A 117 10.28 -23.27 14.19
C GLU A 117 10.23 -22.53 12.85
N LEU A 118 11.16 -22.82 11.94
CA LEU A 118 11.21 -22.36 10.56
C LEU A 118 10.10 -22.93 9.66
N ASP A 119 9.69 -24.18 9.84
CA ASP A 119 8.58 -24.78 9.08
C ASP A 119 7.24 -24.18 9.52
N LEU A 120 7.08 -23.93 10.83
CA LEU A 120 5.91 -23.26 11.38
C LEU A 120 5.85 -21.80 10.94
N LEU A 121 6.99 -21.11 10.90
CA LEU A 121 7.13 -19.72 10.45
C LEU A 121 6.89 -19.59 8.94
N SER A 122 7.38 -20.53 8.14
CA SER A 122 7.13 -20.60 6.70
C SER A 122 5.66 -20.88 6.40
N PHE A 123 5.03 -21.79 7.16
CA PHE A 123 3.61 -22.08 7.05
C PHE A 123 2.74 -20.89 7.49
N LEU A 124 3.02 -20.26 8.64
CA LEU A 124 2.34 -19.05 9.09
C LEU A 124 2.58 -17.86 8.13
N GLY A 125 3.78 -17.76 7.58
CA GLY A 125 4.15 -16.74 6.59
C GLY A 125 3.42 -16.92 5.27
N THR A 126 3.31 -18.15 4.76
CA THR A 126 2.55 -18.45 3.54
C THR A 126 1.04 -18.30 3.75
N VAL A 127 0.49 -18.78 4.88
CA VAL A 127 -0.91 -18.54 5.23
C VAL A 127 -1.19 -17.04 5.41
N GLY A 128 -0.28 -16.30 6.07
CA GLY A 128 -0.38 -14.84 6.23
C GLY A 128 -0.28 -14.08 4.90
N HIS A 129 0.58 -14.52 3.98
CA HIS A 129 0.73 -13.93 2.66
C HIS A 129 -0.48 -14.23 1.75
N VAL A 130 -1.11 -15.40 1.88
CA VAL A 130 -2.36 -15.75 1.18
C VAL A 130 -3.54 -14.95 1.76
N LEU A 131 -3.62 -14.79 3.08
CA LEU A 131 -4.63 -13.93 3.72
C LEU A 131 -4.44 -12.45 3.37
N SER A 132 -3.19 -12.00 3.18
CA SER A 132 -2.86 -10.63 2.75
C SER A 132 -3.30 -10.32 1.32
N LEU A 133 -3.15 -11.28 0.41
CA LEU A 133 -3.64 -11.15 -0.98
C LEU A 133 -5.19 -11.14 -1.04
N GLY A 134 -5.86 -11.86 -0.13
CA GLY A 134 -7.30 -11.77 0.06
C GLY A 134 -7.78 -10.38 0.52
N ALA A 135 -6.98 -9.65 1.31
CA ALA A 135 -7.31 -8.31 1.75
C ALA A 135 -7.25 -7.26 0.62
N SER A 136 -6.29 -7.38 -0.32
CA SER A 136 -6.19 -6.45 -1.45
C SER A 136 -7.43 -6.45 -2.35
N SER A 137 -8.03 -7.63 -2.60
CA SER A 137 -9.27 -7.73 -3.42
C SER A 137 -10.53 -7.24 -2.69
N PHE A 138 -10.56 -7.35 -1.35
CA PHE A 138 -11.67 -6.87 -0.52
C PHE A 138 -11.66 -5.34 -0.35
N ILE A 139 -10.47 -4.72 -0.32
CA ILE A 139 -10.29 -3.26 -0.22
C ILE A 139 -10.78 -2.54 -1.50
N GLU A 140 -10.69 -3.18 -2.67
CA GLU A 140 -11.18 -2.62 -3.94
C GLU A 140 -12.72 -2.61 -4.05
N GLU A 141 -13.44 -3.52 -3.36
CA GLU A 141 -14.91 -3.49 -3.32
C GLU A 141 -15.48 -2.34 -2.45
N GLU A 142 -14.76 -1.88 -1.43
CA GLU A 142 -15.24 -0.83 -0.51
C GLU A 142 -15.11 0.60 -1.07
N HIS A 143 -14.28 0.80 -2.10
CA HIS A 143 -14.13 2.11 -2.76
C HIS A 143 -15.44 2.58 -3.43
N GLN A 144 -16.43 1.70 -3.57
CA GLN A 144 -17.67 1.94 -4.31
C GLN A 144 -18.93 2.01 -3.43
N THR A 145 -18.85 1.68 -2.14
CA THR A 145 -19.98 1.71 -1.18
C THR A 145 -19.93 2.88 -0.19
N CYS A 146 -18.82 3.64 -0.14
CA CYS A 146 -18.52 4.59 0.93
C CYS A 146 -19.28 5.94 0.91
N SER A 147 -20.06 6.28 -0.14
CA SER A 147 -20.81 7.56 -0.11
C SER A 147 -21.87 7.61 0.98
N ASP A 148 -22.34 6.45 1.44
CA ASP A 148 -23.51 6.35 2.31
C ASP A 148 -23.15 6.26 3.81
N HIS A 149 -21.86 6.11 4.17
CA HIS A 149 -21.39 5.92 5.56
C HIS A 149 -20.31 6.93 6.00
N LYS A 150 -20.41 8.21 5.60
CA LYS A 150 -19.46 9.27 6.01
C LYS A 150 -19.31 9.40 7.53
N ALA A 151 -20.38 9.16 8.29
CA ALA A 151 -20.34 9.20 9.75
C ALA A 151 -19.43 8.10 10.34
N GLU A 152 -19.49 6.89 9.80
CA GLU A 152 -18.66 5.77 10.26
C GLU A 152 -17.19 6.00 9.94
N LEU A 153 -16.87 6.47 8.73
CA LEU A 153 -15.51 6.83 8.35
C LEU A 153 -14.94 7.95 9.24
N SER A 154 -15.80 8.87 9.68
CA SER A 154 -15.42 9.97 10.59
C SER A 154 -15.09 9.48 11.99
N VAL A 155 -15.91 8.57 12.53
CA VAL A 155 -15.67 7.92 13.83
C VAL A 155 -14.41 7.06 13.75
N LEU A 156 -14.24 6.27 12.70
CA LEU A 156 -13.07 5.42 12.47
C LEU A 156 -11.79 6.25 12.35
N ALA A 157 -11.83 7.37 11.63
CA ALA A 157 -10.71 8.30 11.54
C ALA A 157 -10.37 8.93 12.90
N ALA A 158 -11.36 9.36 13.68
CA ALA A 158 -11.13 9.93 15.01
C ALA A 158 -10.52 8.91 15.99
N LEU A 159 -11.07 7.69 16.01
CA LEU A 159 -10.56 6.59 16.85
C LEU A 159 -9.13 6.20 16.46
N SER A 160 -8.86 6.08 15.16
CA SER A 160 -7.51 5.73 14.67
C SER A 160 -6.48 6.82 14.99
N LEU A 161 -6.78 8.10 14.77
CA LEU A 161 -5.88 9.20 15.13
C LEU A 161 -5.60 9.25 16.64
N THR A 162 -6.62 8.99 17.47
CA THR A 162 -6.46 8.90 18.93
C THR A 162 -5.55 7.73 19.31
N MET A 163 -5.74 6.56 18.69
CA MET A 163 -4.89 5.39 18.95
C MET A 163 -3.44 5.61 18.48
N ILE A 164 -3.22 6.26 17.34
CA ILE A 164 -1.88 6.66 16.88
C ILE A 164 -1.20 7.53 17.93
N PHE A 165 -1.90 8.54 18.46
CA PHE A 165 -1.36 9.38 19.53
C PHE A 165 -0.96 8.54 20.75
N VAL A 166 -1.84 7.65 21.22
CA VAL A 166 -1.59 6.81 22.42
C VAL A 166 -0.38 5.89 22.24
N LEU A 167 -0.22 5.28 21.07
CA LEU A 167 0.90 4.36 20.78
C LEU A 167 2.24 5.10 20.66
N VAL A 168 2.26 6.26 19.99
CA VAL A 168 3.50 6.97 19.64
C VAL A 168 4.00 7.87 20.77
N GLN A 169 3.11 8.46 21.57
CA GLN A 169 3.49 9.48 22.57
C GLN A 169 4.43 8.99 23.66
N LYS A 170 4.47 7.68 23.97
CA LYS A 170 5.10 7.14 25.20
C LYS A 170 6.59 7.45 25.31
N ARG A 171 7.32 7.54 24.20
CA ARG A 171 8.77 7.82 24.18
C ARG A 171 9.12 9.19 23.58
N CYS A 172 8.13 10.02 23.28
CA CYS A 172 8.35 11.38 22.80
C CYS A 172 8.67 12.37 23.94
N SER A 173 9.46 13.38 23.61
CA SER A 173 9.64 14.59 24.40
C SER A 173 8.32 15.35 24.58
N LEU A 174 8.22 16.21 25.60
CA LEU A 174 7.00 16.98 25.85
C LEU A 174 6.64 17.88 24.65
N THR A 175 7.64 18.52 24.05
CA THR A 175 7.46 19.36 22.85
C THR A 175 6.87 18.57 21.69
N SER A 176 7.39 17.37 21.45
CA SER A 176 6.91 16.54 20.35
C SER A 176 5.57 15.89 20.63
N LYS A 177 5.23 15.60 21.89
CA LYS A 177 3.86 15.19 22.27
C LYS A 177 2.84 16.25 21.91
N VAL A 178 3.13 17.50 22.24
CA VAL A 178 2.26 18.64 21.92
C VAL A 178 2.19 18.85 20.40
N ALA A 179 3.32 18.82 19.71
CA ALA A 179 3.38 18.92 18.24
C ALA A 179 2.61 17.79 17.55
N MET A 180 2.71 16.55 18.05
CA MET A 180 2.00 15.39 17.54
C MET A 180 0.48 15.54 17.72
N ALA A 181 0.02 16.01 18.88
CA ALA A 181 -1.40 16.25 19.14
C ALA A 181 -1.97 17.29 18.17
N PHE A 182 -1.28 18.42 17.99
CA PHE A 182 -1.70 19.45 17.04
C PHE A 182 -1.61 18.99 15.59
N GLY A 183 -0.58 18.21 15.23
CA GLY A 183 -0.44 17.60 13.91
C GLY A 183 -1.59 16.65 13.57
N LEU A 184 -1.95 15.74 14.49
CA LEU A 184 -3.06 14.81 14.32
C LEU A 184 -4.42 15.53 14.26
N LEU A 185 -4.60 16.59 15.06
CA LEU A 185 -5.77 17.46 14.96
C LEU A 185 -5.83 18.14 13.59
N GLY A 186 -4.70 18.66 13.11
CA GLY A 186 -4.58 19.24 11.77
C GLY A 186 -4.91 18.24 10.66
N ILE A 187 -4.55 16.96 10.81
CA ILE A 187 -4.92 15.90 9.85
C ILE A 187 -6.43 15.67 9.85
N TYR A 188 -7.08 15.68 11.02
CA TYR A 188 -8.54 15.58 11.09
C TYR A 188 -9.22 16.79 10.41
N CYS A 189 -8.74 18.00 10.68
CA CYS A 189 -9.20 19.23 10.03
C CYS A 189 -9.00 19.21 8.50
N TYR A 190 -7.84 18.75 8.04
CA TYR A 190 -7.53 18.56 6.62
C TYR A 190 -8.51 17.60 5.95
N ARG A 191 -8.78 16.44 6.57
CA ARG A 191 -9.73 15.44 6.04
C ARG A 191 -11.16 15.97 6.03
N ALA A 192 -11.53 16.79 7.00
CA ALA A 192 -12.82 17.45 7.00
C ALA A 192 -12.92 18.55 5.92
N ALA A 193 -11.85 19.31 5.68
CA ALA A 193 -11.81 20.35 4.66
C ALA A 193 -12.01 19.79 3.24
N ILE A 194 -11.44 18.61 2.96
CA ILE A 194 -11.61 17.88 1.68
C ILE A 194 -12.99 17.22 1.57
N GLY A 195 -13.72 17.07 2.68
CA GLY A 195 -15.04 16.43 2.71
C GLY A 195 -15.03 14.91 2.86
N ASN A 196 -13.88 14.34 3.27
CA ASN A 196 -13.75 12.90 3.58
C ASN A 196 -14.36 12.56 4.95
N VAL A 197 -14.37 13.51 5.89
CA VAL A 197 -14.81 13.35 7.28
C VAL A 197 -15.78 14.47 7.62
N LEU A 198 -16.81 14.16 8.40
CA LEU A 198 -17.79 15.14 8.88
C LEU A 198 -17.23 15.86 10.11
N PHE A 199 -17.38 17.19 10.13
CA PHE A 199 -17.10 17.95 11.34
C PHE A 199 -18.27 17.78 12.32
N PRO A 200 -18.05 17.50 13.62
CA PRO A 200 -19.13 17.30 14.59
C PRO A 200 -19.99 18.55 14.82
N TRP A 201 -19.55 19.72 14.34
CA TRP A 201 -20.20 21.01 14.61
C TRP A 201 -20.59 21.79 13.34
N GLN A 202 -20.58 21.19 12.14
CA GLN A 202 -20.79 21.96 10.91
C GLN A 202 -21.94 21.43 10.04
N GLN A 203 -22.90 22.32 9.82
CA GLN A 203 -24.08 22.20 8.95
C GLN A 203 -23.65 22.33 7.47
N ASP A 204 -24.34 21.63 6.57
CA ASP A 204 -24.01 21.25 5.17
C ASP A 204 -23.58 22.34 4.15
N ASN A 205 -23.17 23.54 4.56
CA ASN A 205 -23.11 24.72 3.68
C ASN A 205 -21.76 25.48 3.60
N LYS A 206 -20.62 24.84 3.91
CA LYS A 206 -19.30 25.41 3.54
C LYS A 206 -18.79 24.80 2.23
N ASP A 207 -18.35 25.65 1.32
CA ASP A 207 -17.64 25.25 0.11
C ASP A 207 -16.45 24.33 0.45
N ILE A 208 -16.38 23.17 -0.21
CA ILE A 208 -15.28 22.21 -0.07
C ILE A 208 -13.98 22.93 -0.43
N SER A 209 -13.14 23.16 0.58
CA SER A 209 -11.82 23.77 0.37
C SER A 209 -10.85 22.70 -0.15
N LYS A 210 -9.87 23.12 -0.95
CA LYS A 210 -8.81 22.21 -1.46
C LYS A 210 -7.91 21.63 -0.34
N GLY A 211 -8.09 22.04 0.92
CA GLY A 211 -7.34 21.52 2.07
C GLY A 211 -5.86 21.89 2.11
N ILE A 212 -5.39 22.76 1.20
CA ILE A 212 -3.96 23.08 1.02
C ILE A 212 -3.36 23.73 2.28
N THR A 213 -4.07 24.69 2.89
CA THR A 213 -3.61 25.38 4.11
C THR A 213 -3.49 24.44 5.30
N GLU A 214 -4.46 23.54 5.46
CA GLU A 214 -4.47 22.55 6.54
C GLU A 214 -3.34 21.53 6.38
N ALA A 215 -3.10 21.03 5.16
CA ALA A 215 -1.97 20.15 4.88
C ALA A 215 -0.62 20.84 5.17
N ARG A 216 -0.46 22.10 4.74
CA ARG A 216 0.74 22.90 5.04
C ARG A 216 0.95 23.10 6.54
N PHE A 217 -0.12 23.33 7.29
CA PHE A 217 -0.06 23.41 8.75
C PHE A 217 0.45 22.10 9.38
N VAL A 218 -0.01 20.93 8.91
CA VAL A 218 0.49 19.63 9.36
C VAL A 218 1.98 19.44 9.02
N TYR A 219 2.43 19.85 7.83
CA TYR A 219 3.85 19.75 7.45
C TYR A 219 4.78 20.53 8.38
N VAL A 220 4.35 21.66 8.95
CA VAL A 220 5.14 22.40 9.94
C VAL A 220 5.42 21.54 11.17
N PHE A 221 4.44 20.78 11.66
CA PHE A 221 4.65 19.87 12.80
C PHE A 221 5.50 18.65 12.41
N VAL A 222 5.30 18.08 11.23
CA VAL A 222 6.14 16.98 10.71
C VAL A 222 7.61 17.42 10.69
N LEU A 223 7.91 18.55 10.05
CA LEU A 223 9.27 19.09 9.98
C LEU A 223 9.81 19.47 11.35
N GLY A 224 8.98 20.03 12.24
CA GLY A 224 9.36 20.34 13.62
C GLY A 224 9.81 19.11 14.40
N ILE A 225 9.04 18.02 14.33
CA ILE A 225 9.35 16.75 15.02
C ILE A 225 10.62 16.11 14.45
N LEU A 226 10.76 16.08 13.11
CA LEU A 226 11.96 15.56 12.45
C LEU A 226 13.20 16.40 12.79
N PHE A 227 13.06 17.71 12.89
CA PHE A 227 14.13 18.61 13.32
C PHE A 227 14.54 18.35 14.77
N THR A 228 13.58 18.20 15.70
CA THR A 228 13.90 17.87 17.10
C THR A 228 14.65 16.55 17.22
N GLY A 229 14.21 15.51 16.50
CA GLY A 229 14.88 14.21 16.51
C GLY A 229 16.29 14.25 15.92
N THR A 230 16.47 14.97 14.81
CA THR A 230 17.78 15.15 14.17
C THR A 230 18.74 15.94 15.06
N LYS A 231 18.24 16.99 15.73
CA LYS A 231 19.01 17.78 16.71
C LYS A 231 19.49 16.91 17.87
N ASP A 232 18.62 16.07 18.42
CA ASP A 232 18.96 15.21 19.56
C ASP A 232 19.95 14.11 19.14
N LEU A 233 19.80 13.58 17.92
CA LEU A 233 20.76 12.65 17.33
C LEU A 233 22.13 13.32 17.15
N LEU A 234 22.19 14.53 16.58
CA LEU A 234 23.44 15.27 16.38
C LEU A 234 24.11 15.64 17.71
N LYS A 235 23.32 16.03 18.73
CA LYS A 235 23.82 16.31 20.08
C LYS A 235 24.45 15.06 20.71
N SER A 236 23.85 13.89 20.52
CA SER A 236 24.40 12.62 21.00
C SER A 236 25.74 12.25 20.34
N GLN A 237 26.04 12.79 19.16
CA GLN A 237 27.35 12.61 18.51
C GLN A 237 28.43 13.49 19.14
N ILE A 238 28.09 14.74 19.48
CA ILE A 238 29.04 15.68 20.08
C ILE A 238 29.37 15.28 21.52
N ILE A 239 28.36 14.77 22.24
CA ILE A 239 28.50 14.29 23.60
C ILE A 239 28.35 12.77 23.53
N ALA A 240 29.43 12.08 23.14
CA ALA A 240 29.51 10.64 22.86
C ALA A 240 29.04 9.69 24.01
N ALA A 241 28.57 10.23 25.13
CA ALA A 241 28.03 9.51 26.27
C ALA A 241 26.49 9.56 26.42
N ASP A 242 25.75 10.32 25.59
CA ASP A 242 24.28 10.49 25.77
C ASP A 242 23.44 9.47 24.95
N PHE A 243 23.49 8.19 25.37
CA PHE A 243 22.67 7.10 24.81
C PHE A 243 21.16 7.40 24.86
N THR A 244 20.73 8.12 25.90
CA THR A 244 19.33 8.54 26.07
C THR A 244 18.90 9.54 25.00
N ALA A 245 19.74 10.53 24.67
CA ALA A 245 19.44 11.45 23.57
C ALA A 245 19.40 10.76 22.20
N ARG A 246 20.26 9.77 21.95
CA ARG A 246 20.26 9.00 20.69
C ARG A 246 18.94 8.23 20.52
N THR A 247 18.53 7.49 21.54
CA THR A 247 17.30 6.67 21.49
C THR A 247 16.03 7.52 21.44
N VAL A 248 15.98 8.64 22.15
CA VAL A 248 14.87 9.61 22.04
C VAL A 248 14.84 10.24 20.65
N GLY A 249 15.99 10.71 20.14
CA GLY A 249 16.07 11.35 18.83
C GLY A 249 15.62 10.45 17.68
N LEU A 250 15.97 9.16 17.71
CA LEU A 250 15.50 8.18 16.72
C LEU A 250 14.00 7.90 16.83
N TRP A 251 13.44 7.92 18.05
CA TRP A 251 11.99 7.77 18.25
C TRP A 251 11.23 8.99 17.75
N GLU A 252 11.77 10.19 17.93
CA GLU A 252 11.24 11.44 17.38
C GLU A 252 11.20 11.40 15.85
N ILE A 253 12.28 10.94 15.20
CA ILE A 253 12.30 10.73 13.74
C ILE A 253 11.19 9.77 13.31
N HIS A 254 11.10 8.59 13.95
CA HIS A 254 10.04 7.62 13.66
C HIS A 254 8.64 8.21 13.86
N SER A 255 8.43 8.98 14.92
CA SER A 255 7.17 9.67 15.22
C SER A 255 6.80 10.68 14.11
N GLY A 256 7.77 11.44 13.62
CA GLY A 256 7.59 12.35 12.48
C GLY A 256 7.21 11.63 11.18
N LEU A 257 7.83 10.47 10.91
CA LEU A 257 7.47 9.62 9.76
C LEU A 257 6.06 9.04 9.91
N VAL A 258 5.64 8.63 11.12
CA VAL A 258 4.27 8.18 11.38
C VAL A 258 3.26 9.31 11.13
N LEU A 259 3.56 10.53 11.57
CA LEU A 259 2.69 11.68 11.32
C LEU A 259 2.57 11.99 9.82
N LEU A 260 3.69 11.92 9.08
CA LEU A 260 3.69 12.08 7.62
C LEU A 260 2.88 10.98 6.93
N ALA A 261 3.03 9.72 7.35
CA ALA A 261 2.25 8.60 6.82
C ALA A 261 0.75 8.78 7.10
N THR A 262 0.41 9.25 8.31
CA THR A 262 -0.96 9.54 8.72
C THR A 262 -1.60 10.65 7.88
N LEU A 263 -0.83 11.63 7.41
CA LEU A 263 -1.31 12.68 6.51
C LEU A 263 -1.57 12.14 5.09
N LEU A 264 -0.65 11.31 4.57
CA LEU A 264 -0.64 10.87 3.18
C LEU A 264 -1.56 9.67 2.91
N LEU A 265 -1.75 8.78 3.88
CA LEU A 265 -2.60 7.60 3.71
C LEU A 265 -4.07 7.98 3.62
N ARG A 266 -4.83 7.21 2.84
CA ARG A 266 -6.29 7.36 2.76
C ARG A 266 -6.95 7.06 4.11
N PRO A 267 -8.13 7.65 4.40
CA PRO A 267 -8.75 7.53 5.72
C PRO A 267 -9.09 6.08 6.11
N HIS A 268 -9.44 5.24 5.12
CA HIS A 268 -9.69 3.81 5.33
C HIS A 268 -8.41 3.00 5.66
N ASN A 269 -7.23 3.52 5.34
CA ASN A 269 -5.95 2.89 5.67
C ASN A 269 -5.41 3.29 7.06
N LEU A 270 -6.03 4.25 7.74
CA LEU A 270 -5.61 4.66 9.09
C LEU A 270 -5.70 3.53 10.14
N PRO A 271 -6.74 2.68 10.16
CA PRO A 271 -6.79 1.53 11.06
C PRO A 271 -5.68 0.52 10.79
N VAL A 272 -5.30 0.32 9.52
CA VAL A 272 -4.18 -0.57 9.14
C VAL A 272 -2.86 -0.02 9.68
N LEU A 273 -2.67 1.30 9.63
CA LEU A 273 -1.51 1.95 10.26
C LEU A 273 -1.51 1.76 11.78
N VAL A 274 -2.65 1.94 12.46
CA VAL A 274 -2.77 1.68 13.91
C VAL A 274 -2.40 0.25 14.25
N LEU A 275 -2.90 -0.72 13.49
CA LEU A 275 -2.57 -2.13 13.67
C LEU A 275 -1.07 -2.37 13.49
N SER A 276 -0.45 -1.72 12.50
CA SER A 276 1.00 -1.78 12.29
C SER A 276 1.79 -1.34 13.52
N LEU A 277 1.45 -0.18 14.08
CA LEU A 277 2.10 0.35 15.27
C LEU A 277 1.82 -0.53 16.51
N ALA A 278 0.59 -1.05 16.63
CA ALA A 278 0.24 -1.97 17.72
C ALA A 278 1.09 -3.25 17.66
N ILE A 279 1.22 -3.87 16.49
CA ILE A 279 2.06 -5.06 16.30
C ILE A 279 3.52 -4.74 16.60
N GLN A 280 4.07 -3.60 16.14
CA GLN A 280 5.43 -3.18 16.50
C GLN A 280 5.64 -3.15 18.02
N THR A 281 4.70 -2.55 18.76
CA THR A 281 4.79 -2.48 20.23
C THR A 281 4.65 -3.83 20.91
N ILE A 282 3.72 -4.69 20.45
CA ILE A 282 3.48 -6.02 21.03
C ILE A 282 4.69 -6.93 20.76
N MET A 283 5.17 -6.99 19.53
CA MET A 283 6.32 -7.82 19.14
C MET A 283 7.58 -7.40 19.89
N ALA A 284 7.82 -6.09 20.02
CA ALA A 284 8.97 -5.59 20.77
C ALA A 284 8.91 -5.93 22.27
N GLN A 285 7.74 -5.86 22.89
CA GLN A 285 7.59 -6.11 24.34
C GLN A 285 7.55 -7.59 24.70
N PHE A 286 6.83 -8.41 23.93
CA PHE A 286 6.51 -9.79 24.30
C PHE A 286 7.37 -10.84 23.60
N ILE A 287 7.94 -10.54 22.43
CA ILE A 287 8.66 -11.54 21.62
C ILE A 287 10.14 -11.21 21.55
N TRP A 288 10.53 -10.07 20.98
CA TRP A 288 11.95 -9.81 20.71
C TRP A 288 12.77 -9.54 21.97
N ARG A 289 12.25 -8.77 22.94
CA ARG A 289 12.95 -8.53 24.22
C ARG A 289 13.06 -9.80 25.08
N PRO A 290 11.99 -10.59 25.29
CA PRO A 290 12.08 -11.76 26.17
C PRO A 290 12.88 -12.92 25.59
N LEU A 291 12.77 -13.21 24.29
CA LEU A 291 13.43 -14.37 23.69
C LEU A 291 14.91 -14.14 23.31
N ARG A 292 15.40 -12.89 23.35
CA ARG A 292 16.80 -12.53 22.99
C ARG A 292 17.24 -13.11 21.63
N HIS A 293 16.39 -12.94 20.62
CA HIS A 293 16.69 -13.32 19.24
C HIS A 293 17.96 -12.65 18.71
N ASP A 294 18.63 -13.32 17.78
CA ASP A 294 19.80 -12.74 17.10
C ASP A 294 19.40 -11.53 16.24
N VAL A 295 20.35 -10.63 16.01
CA VAL A 295 20.15 -9.41 15.21
C VAL A 295 19.64 -9.74 13.80
N ALA A 296 20.11 -10.83 13.19
CA ALA A 296 19.67 -11.25 11.88
C ALA A 296 18.18 -11.67 11.88
N GLU A 297 17.75 -12.45 12.89
CA GLU A 297 16.36 -12.92 13.03
C GLU A 297 15.40 -11.74 13.21
N VAL A 298 15.73 -10.81 14.10
CA VAL A 298 14.94 -9.60 14.34
C VAL A 298 14.84 -8.76 13.05
N THR A 299 15.94 -8.64 12.30
CA THR A 299 15.98 -7.91 11.03
C THR A 299 15.08 -8.54 9.96
N VAL A 300 15.12 -9.87 9.82
CA VAL A 300 14.27 -10.62 8.88
C VAL A 300 12.79 -10.43 9.22
N MET A 301 12.42 -10.55 10.50
CA MET A 301 11.04 -10.34 10.94
C MET A 301 10.54 -8.92 10.64
N HIS A 302 11.35 -7.90 10.92
CA HIS A 302 11.00 -6.51 10.61
C HIS A 302 10.82 -6.29 9.11
N TYR A 303 11.68 -6.88 8.28
CA TYR A 303 11.55 -6.82 6.83
C TYR A 303 10.23 -7.46 6.36
N TRP A 304 9.91 -8.67 6.83
CA TRP A 304 8.67 -9.36 6.43
C TRP A 304 7.42 -8.62 6.86
N PHE A 305 7.37 -8.08 8.08
CA PHE A 305 6.26 -7.25 8.49
C PHE A 305 6.17 -5.96 7.67
N GLY A 306 7.30 -5.33 7.34
CA GLY A 306 7.35 -4.20 6.42
C GLY A 306 6.71 -4.51 5.06
N GLN A 307 7.06 -5.66 4.47
CA GLN A 307 6.45 -6.14 3.24
C GLN A 307 4.97 -6.49 3.39
N ALA A 308 4.57 -7.12 4.50
CA ALA A 308 3.16 -7.45 4.74
C ALA A 308 2.30 -6.17 4.83
N PHE A 309 2.80 -5.14 5.53
CA PHE A 309 2.11 -3.86 5.65
C PHE A 309 2.14 -3.01 4.37
N PHE A 310 3.02 -3.30 3.42
CA PHE A 310 2.91 -2.74 2.07
C PHE A 310 1.61 -3.23 1.40
N TYR A 311 1.37 -4.55 1.41
CA TYR A 311 0.19 -5.15 0.78
C TYR A 311 -1.11 -4.91 1.57
N PHE A 312 -1.08 -4.94 2.91
CA PHE A 312 -2.26 -4.68 3.74
C PHE A 312 -2.84 -3.27 3.57
N GLN A 313 -2.06 -2.32 3.07
CA GLN A 313 -2.54 -0.96 2.75
C GLN A 313 -3.24 -0.89 1.37
N GLY A 314 -3.39 -2.02 0.68
CA GLY A 314 -4.00 -2.10 -0.65
C GLY A 314 -3.02 -1.86 -1.80
N ASN A 315 -1.71 -1.75 -1.55
CA ASN A 315 -0.73 -1.69 -2.62
C ASN A 315 -0.57 -3.07 -3.29
N SER A 316 -0.23 -3.07 -4.58
CA SER A 316 0.11 -4.27 -5.33
C SER A 316 1.36 -4.04 -6.17
N ASN A 317 1.80 -5.08 -6.89
CA ASN A 317 2.90 -4.96 -7.85
C ASN A 317 2.48 -4.33 -9.20
N SER A 318 1.27 -3.77 -9.29
CA SER A 318 0.76 -3.06 -10.46
C SER A 318 0.91 -1.54 -10.29
N ILE A 319 1.36 -0.85 -11.33
CA ILE A 319 1.49 0.62 -11.34
C ILE A 319 0.14 1.31 -11.09
N ALA A 320 -0.98 0.64 -11.42
CA ALA A 320 -2.32 1.18 -11.19
C ALA A 320 -2.65 1.40 -9.70
N THR A 321 -1.96 0.72 -8.79
CA THR A 321 -2.17 0.87 -7.34
C THR A 321 -1.37 2.00 -6.69
N VAL A 322 -0.45 2.64 -7.43
CA VAL A 322 0.29 3.81 -6.91
C VAL A 322 -0.66 5.00 -6.77
N ASP A 323 -0.84 5.46 -5.53
CA ASP A 323 -1.66 6.64 -5.26
C ASP A 323 -0.90 7.95 -5.53
N ILE A 324 -0.94 8.39 -6.78
CA ILE A 324 -0.34 9.66 -7.22
C ILE A 324 -0.99 10.86 -6.49
N SER A 325 -2.23 10.74 -6.02
CA SER A 325 -2.91 11.85 -5.33
C SER A 325 -2.26 12.19 -3.99
N ALA A 326 -1.61 11.23 -3.33
CA ALA A 326 -0.83 11.47 -2.13
C ALA A 326 0.36 12.42 -2.38
N GLY A 327 0.93 12.39 -3.59
CA GLY A 327 2.01 13.29 -4.01
C GLY A 327 1.64 14.77 -4.03
N PHE A 328 0.35 15.09 -4.14
CA PHE A 328 -0.16 16.45 -4.30
C PHE A 328 -0.75 17.06 -3.03
N VAL A 329 -0.67 16.35 -1.90
CA VAL A 329 -1.17 16.85 -0.61
C VAL A 329 -0.41 18.11 -0.22
N GLY A 330 -1.12 19.25 -0.12
CA GLY A 330 -0.56 20.54 0.26
C GLY A 330 0.18 21.33 -0.83
N LEU A 331 0.19 20.83 -2.08
CA LEU A 331 0.74 21.53 -3.24
C LEU A 331 -0.36 22.30 -3.99
N ASP A 332 -0.05 23.54 -4.38
CA ASP A 332 -0.92 24.41 -5.21
C ASP A 332 -0.59 24.32 -6.69
N ALA A 333 0.68 24.10 -7.02
CA ALA A 333 1.20 23.87 -8.36
C ALA A 333 1.98 22.55 -8.43
N TYR A 334 2.05 21.99 -9.64
CA TYR A 334 2.86 20.81 -9.90
C TYR A 334 4.34 21.14 -9.68
N MET A 335 4.95 20.47 -8.71
CA MET A 335 6.38 20.47 -8.45
C MET A 335 6.85 19.02 -8.44
N GLU A 336 7.74 18.67 -9.36
CA GLU A 336 8.14 17.28 -9.61
C GLU A 336 8.78 16.62 -8.38
N ILE A 337 9.76 17.29 -7.76
CA ILE A 337 10.56 16.70 -6.68
C ILE A 337 9.70 16.40 -5.42
N PRO A 338 8.91 17.35 -4.87
CA PRO A 338 8.06 17.07 -3.72
C PRO A 338 6.98 16.02 -4.02
N ALA A 339 6.37 16.08 -5.22
CA ALA A 339 5.33 15.12 -5.59
C ALA A 339 5.88 13.70 -5.70
N MET A 340 7.07 13.54 -6.28
CA MET A 340 7.76 12.25 -6.36
C MET A 340 8.10 11.72 -4.97
N PHE A 341 8.66 12.54 -4.09
CA PHE A 341 9.02 12.14 -2.73
C PHE A 341 7.79 11.71 -1.92
N LEU A 342 6.72 12.52 -1.91
CA LEU A 342 5.51 12.23 -1.16
C LEU A 342 4.80 10.98 -1.68
N THR A 343 4.75 10.79 -3.00
CA THR A 343 4.18 9.57 -3.62
C THR A 343 4.99 8.34 -3.22
N ALA A 344 6.33 8.40 -3.35
CA ALA A 344 7.19 7.29 -2.95
C ALA A 344 7.06 6.97 -1.45
N PHE A 345 7.03 7.99 -0.60
CA PHE A 345 6.85 7.78 0.83
C PHE A 345 5.48 7.17 1.17
N ALA A 346 4.40 7.62 0.51
CA ALA A 346 3.07 7.06 0.71
C ALA A 346 3.00 5.57 0.30
N THR A 347 3.56 5.24 -0.86
CA THR A 347 3.62 3.86 -1.39
C THR A 347 4.46 2.94 -0.50
N TYR A 348 5.61 3.39 -0.03
CA TYR A 348 6.53 2.58 0.79
C TYR A 348 6.42 2.86 2.29
N SER A 349 5.31 3.43 2.75
CA SER A 349 5.14 3.82 4.16
C SER A 349 5.30 2.64 5.11
N GLY A 350 4.76 1.46 4.76
CA GLY A 350 4.91 0.22 5.53
C GLY A 350 6.38 -0.15 5.76
N PRO A 351 7.14 -0.49 4.70
CA PRO A 351 8.56 -0.82 4.83
C PRO A 351 9.39 0.26 5.52
N VAL A 352 9.15 1.55 5.25
CA VAL A 352 9.89 2.66 5.87
C VAL A 352 9.61 2.76 7.37
N LEU A 353 8.36 2.62 7.81
CA LEU A 353 8.02 2.65 9.23
C LEU A 353 8.58 1.44 9.98
N TRP A 354 8.59 0.25 9.37
CA TRP A 354 9.20 -0.94 9.98
C TRP A 354 10.73 -0.88 10.02
N ALA A 355 11.38 -0.34 8.98
CA ALA A 355 12.82 -0.12 8.98
C ALA A 355 13.25 0.92 10.02
N SER A 356 12.51 2.02 10.17
CA SER A 356 12.79 3.01 11.23
C SER A 356 12.54 2.45 12.63
N HIS A 357 11.54 1.58 12.81
CA HIS A 357 11.32 0.86 14.07
C HIS A 357 12.47 -0.12 14.37
N LEU A 358 12.97 -0.87 13.38
CA LEU A 358 14.10 -1.79 13.55
C LEU A 358 15.33 -1.06 14.10
N VAL A 359 15.66 0.10 13.55
CA VAL A 359 16.83 0.86 14.03
C VAL A 359 16.62 1.41 15.43
N ASN A 360 15.41 1.88 15.75
CA ASN A 360 15.04 2.26 17.11
C ASN A 360 15.19 1.10 18.10
N PHE A 361 14.68 -0.08 17.73
CA PHE A 361 14.70 -1.28 18.54
C PHE A 361 16.15 -1.73 18.81
N LEU A 362 16.94 -1.92 17.75
CA LEU A 362 18.34 -2.36 17.85
C LEU A 362 19.19 -1.35 18.60
N THR A 363 19.01 -0.04 18.39
CA THR A 363 19.75 0.98 19.14
C THR A 363 19.36 0.98 20.62
N SER A 364 18.12 0.60 20.97
CA SER A 364 17.67 0.53 22.36
C SER A 364 18.17 -0.70 23.12
N GLU A 365 18.45 -1.80 22.42
CA GLU A 365 18.85 -3.08 23.02
C GLU A 365 20.36 -3.36 22.88
N ALA A 366 20.97 -2.97 21.76
CA ALA A 366 22.37 -3.23 21.48
C ALA A 366 23.25 -2.07 21.99
N SER A 367 24.16 -2.38 22.90
CA SER A 367 25.19 -1.45 23.37
C SER A 367 26.36 -1.28 22.37
N SER A 368 26.35 -2.00 21.24
CA SER A 368 27.44 -2.02 20.25
C SER A 368 26.98 -1.61 18.84
N GLY A 369 27.67 -0.66 18.21
CA GLY A 369 27.41 -0.22 16.83
C GLY A 369 27.54 -1.34 15.79
N SER A 370 28.25 -2.43 16.12
CA SER A 370 28.34 -3.63 15.28
C SER A 370 26.99 -4.29 14.97
N ALA A 371 26.01 -4.20 15.88
CA ALA A 371 24.68 -4.77 15.65
C ALA A 371 23.93 -4.03 14.54
N LEU A 372 24.02 -2.70 14.50
CA LEU A 372 23.36 -1.90 13.46
C LEU A 372 24.01 -2.13 12.09
N SER A 373 25.35 -2.23 12.04
CA SER A 373 26.06 -2.58 10.81
C SER A 373 25.69 -3.98 10.31
N HIS A 374 25.59 -4.97 11.21
CA HIS A 374 25.19 -6.32 10.86
C HIS A 374 23.74 -6.35 10.34
N ALA A 375 22.82 -5.66 11.02
CA ALA A 375 21.43 -5.51 10.57
C ALA A 375 21.32 -4.82 9.20
N CYS A 376 22.08 -3.75 8.95
CA CYS A 376 22.10 -3.07 7.65
C CYS A 376 22.57 -4.01 6.54
N PHE A 377 23.60 -4.83 6.80
CA PHE A 377 24.08 -5.83 5.86
C PHE A 377 23.01 -6.90 5.58
N CYS A 378 22.41 -7.48 6.63
CA CYS A 378 21.34 -8.47 6.49
C CYS A 378 20.14 -7.90 5.72
N TYR A 379 19.70 -6.69 6.06
CA TYR A 379 18.57 -6.03 5.42
C TYR A 379 18.85 -5.75 3.93
N ALA A 380 20.05 -5.26 3.60
CA ALA A 380 20.48 -5.04 2.22
C ALA A 380 20.55 -6.36 1.43
N LEU A 381 21.06 -7.43 2.03
CA LEU A 381 21.15 -8.76 1.41
C LEU A 381 19.75 -9.30 1.08
N ILE A 382 18.83 -9.24 2.04
CA ILE A 382 17.45 -9.70 1.86
C ILE A 382 16.75 -8.93 0.73
N CYS A 383 16.92 -7.61 0.65
CA CYS A 383 16.36 -6.80 -0.44
C CYS A 383 17.00 -7.09 -1.81
N SER A 384 18.28 -7.48 -1.83
CA SER A 384 19.04 -7.70 -3.07
C SER A 384 18.66 -9.02 -3.76
N ILE A 385 18.21 -10.04 -3.02
CA ILE A 385 17.86 -11.36 -3.58
C ILE A 385 16.69 -11.25 -4.57
N PRO A 386 15.50 -10.70 -4.22
CA PRO A 386 14.38 -10.57 -5.16
C PRO A 386 14.74 -9.74 -6.39
N VAL A 387 15.42 -8.61 -6.20
CA VAL A 387 15.86 -7.74 -7.30
C VAL A 387 16.76 -8.50 -8.27
N SER A 388 17.74 -9.24 -7.76
CA SER A 388 18.66 -10.02 -8.59
C SER A 388 17.92 -11.09 -9.40
N VAL A 389 16.97 -11.79 -8.77
CA VAL A 389 16.13 -12.80 -9.46
C VAL A 389 15.30 -12.15 -10.57
N TYR A 390 14.65 -11.01 -10.30
CA TYR A 390 13.86 -10.32 -11.32
C TYR A 390 14.72 -9.77 -12.46
N ILE A 391 15.92 -9.27 -12.19
CA ILE A 391 16.86 -8.84 -13.24
C ILE A 391 17.22 -10.03 -14.14
N ILE A 392 17.54 -11.19 -13.57
CA ILE A 392 17.86 -12.41 -14.32
C ILE A 392 16.65 -12.86 -15.15
N LEU A 393 15.45 -12.88 -14.58
CA LEU A 393 14.22 -13.25 -15.27
C LEU A 393 13.89 -12.29 -16.43
N VAL A 394 13.97 -10.98 -16.21
CA VAL A 394 13.71 -9.96 -17.25
C VAL A 394 14.77 -10.01 -18.35
N THR A 395 16.02 -10.31 -18.01
CA THR A 395 17.11 -10.44 -18.98
C THR A 395 16.97 -11.72 -19.82
N SER A 396 16.68 -12.85 -19.18
CA SER A 396 16.55 -14.16 -19.87
C SER A 396 15.30 -14.23 -20.74
N LEU A 397 14.18 -13.65 -20.30
CA LEU A 397 12.89 -13.68 -20.99
C LEU A 397 12.61 -12.39 -21.77
N ARG A 398 13.63 -11.60 -22.11
CA ARG A 398 13.50 -10.28 -22.74
C ARG A 398 12.68 -10.26 -24.04
N TYR A 399 12.73 -11.34 -24.82
CA TYR A 399 12.00 -11.49 -26.08
C TYR A 399 10.60 -12.11 -25.92
N HIS A 400 10.18 -12.42 -24.70
CA HIS A 400 8.87 -12.98 -24.41
C HIS A 400 7.80 -11.87 -24.34
N LEU A 401 6.64 -12.12 -24.95
CA LEU A 401 5.61 -11.10 -25.24
C LEU A 401 4.99 -10.40 -24.01
N PHE A 402 5.23 -10.91 -22.80
CA PHE A 402 4.63 -10.40 -21.56
C PHE A 402 5.65 -9.90 -20.52
N ILE A 403 6.94 -9.90 -20.85
CA ILE A 403 8.00 -9.53 -19.88
C ILE A 403 7.88 -8.06 -19.45
N TRP A 404 7.59 -7.17 -20.41
CA TRP A 404 7.51 -5.73 -20.19
C TRP A 404 6.21 -5.29 -19.53
N SER A 405 5.11 -6.03 -19.70
CA SER A 405 3.81 -5.69 -19.11
C SER A 405 3.61 -6.26 -17.71
N VAL A 406 4.19 -7.42 -17.40
CA VAL A 406 3.97 -8.12 -16.10
C VAL A 406 5.17 -8.01 -15.17
N PHE A 407 6.40 -8.20 -15.68
CA PHE A 407 7.59 -8.28 -14.83
C PHE A 407 8.30 -6.93 -14.67
N SER A 408 8.24 -6.05 -15.67
CA SER A 408 8.84 -4.71 -15.57
C SER A 408 8.24 -3.84 -14.46
N PRO A 409 6.90 -3.78 -14.26
CA PRO A 409 6.32 -3.06 -13.13
C PRO A 409 6.84 -3.57 -11.79
N LYS A 410 6.90 -4.89 -11.62
CA LYS A 410 7.38 -5.52 -10.39
C LYS A 410 8.86 -5.23 -10.13
N LEU A 411 9.70 -5.32 -11.16
CA LEU A 411 11.12 -4.97 -11.04
C LEU A 411 11.31 -3.50 -10.65
N LEU A 412 10.47 -2.59 -11.15
CA LEU A 412 10.49 -1.18 -10.76
C LEU A 412 10.15 -1.00 -9.27
N TYR A 413 9.11 -1.69 -8.78
CA TYR A 413 8.75 -1.66 -7.35
C TYR A 413 9.90 -2.14 -6.46
N GLU A 414 10.51 -3.27 -6.81
CA GLU A 414 11.64 -3.83 -6.05
C GLU A 414 12.89 -2.94 -6.13
N GLY A 415 13.15 -2.33 -7.29
CA GLY A 415 14.26 -1.38 -7.49
C GLY A 415 14.09 -0.11 -6.66
N MET A 416 12.88 0.46 -6.62
CA MET A 416 12.56 1.61 -5.77
C MET A 416 12.61 1.26 -4.28
N HIS A 417 12.13 0.09 -3.90
CA HIS A 417 12.24 -0.41 -2.53
C HIS A 417 13.71 -0.55 -2.10
N LEU A 418 14.58 -1.07 -2.98
CA LEU A 418 16.02 -1.16 -2.75
C LEU A 418 16.66 0.23 -2.63
N LEU A 419 16.28 1.21 -3.45
CA LEU A 419 16.78 2.58 -3.38
C LEU A 419 16.43 3.24 -2.04
N ILE A 420 15.17 3.14 -1.61
CA ILE A 420 14.70 3.68 -0.33
C ILE A 420 15.44 3.01 0.83
N THR A 421 15.54 1.68 0.79
CA THR A 421 16.29 0.90 1.77
C THR A 421 17.75 1.35 1.85
N ALA A 422 18.41 1.53 0.71
CA ALA A 422 19.79 1.99 0.64
C ALA A 422 19.94 3.39 1.26
N ALA A 423 19.03 4.32 0.97
CA ALA A 423 19.02 5.64 1.57
C ALA A 423 18.89 5.59 3.11
N VAL A 424 18.02 4.73 3.61
CA VAL A 424 17.83 4.49 5.05
C VAL A 424 19.11 3.91 5.69
N CYS A 425 19.71 2.88 5.09
CA CYS A 425 20.96 2.28 5.55
C CYS A 425 22.13 3.28 5.52
N ILE A 426 22.25 4.10 4.47
CA ILE A 426 23.28 5.15 4.37
C ILE A 426 23.10 6.19 5.46
N PHE A 427 21.86 6.66 5.68
CA PHE A 427 21.58 7.62 6.75
C PHE A 427 22.02 7.07 8.11
N PHE A 428 21.68 5.82 8.44
CA PHE A 428 22.03 5.24 9.72
C PHE A 428 23.51 4.90 9.89
N THR A 429 24.16 4.39 8.85
CA THR A 429 25.60 4.13 8.87
C THR A 429 26.40 5.42 8.96
N ALA A 430 25.98 6.50 8.28
CA ALA A 430 26.58 7.82 8.42
C ALA A 430 26.45 8.35 9.86
N MET A 431 25.31 8.11 10.51
CA MET A 431 25.09 8.46 11.93
C MET A 431 25.87 7.56 12.91
N ASP A 432 26.32 6.37 12.49
CA ASP A 432 27.13 5.49 13.33
C ASP A 432 28.64 5.76 13.19
N GLN A 433 29.12 6.06 11.98
CA GLN A 433 30.54 6.32 11.69
C GLN A 433 31.10 7.58 12.36
N THR A 434 30.26 8.55 12.70
CA THR A 434 30.69 9.74 13.45
C THR A 434 31.10 9.44 14.89
N ASN A 435 30.74 8.27 15.45
CA ASN A 435 31.16 7.84 16.80
C ASN A 435 32.54 7.16 16.83
N THR A 436 33.07 6.66 15.71
CA THR A 436 34.32 5.87 15.71
C THR A 436 35.58 6.68 15.39
N LYS A 437 35.42 7.96 15.02
CA LYS A 437 36.52 8.87 14.66
C LYS A 437 36.84 9.94 15.73
N SER A 438 36.18 9.90 16.88
CA SER A 438 36.54 10.68 18.09
C SER A 438 37.15 9.75 19.12
#